data_AF-A0A246U4M1-F1
#
_entry.id   AF-A0A246U4M1-F1
#
_cell.length_a   1.000
_cell.length_b   1.000
_cell.length_c   1.000
_cell.angle_alpha   90.00
_cell.angle_beta   90.00
_cell.angle_gamma   90.00
#
_symmetry.space_group_name_H-M   'P 1'
#
loop_
_entity.id
_entity.type
_entity.pdbx_description
1 polymer ?
#
loop_
_entity_poly.entity_id
_entity_poly.type
_entity_poly.pdbx_seq_one_letter_code
_entity_poly.pdbx_strand_id
1 'polypeptide(L)'
;MRAITLLASAAGIYLISLSAVAEQKRQSTYDDRPMACAVFYRALAKAYKDTGDEAISDRYMAKFKTLYEQGVANVLAAGGTREQARKATQNFANIIDEMATSKPEAARSLVVMCKREYP
;
A
#
# COMPACT_ATOMS: atom_id res chain seq x y z
N MET A 1 5.23 -63.30 15.72
CA MET A 1 4.66 -62.13 16.41
C MET A 1 5.78 -61.08 16.47
N ARG A 2 5.78 -60.04 15.62
CA ARG A 2 5.25 -58.66 15.87
C ARG A 2 5.70 -58.11 17.24
N ALA A 3 6.32 -56.93 17.36
CA ALA A 3 5.91 -55.67 16.75
C ALA A 3 7.08 -54.68 16.50
N ILE A 4 6.88 -53.86 15.48
CA ILE A 4 7.63 -52.67 15.08
C ILE A 4 7.20 -51.51 15.99
N THR A 5 8.14 -50.73 16.53
CA THR A 5 7.84 -49.48 17.22
C THR A 5 8.28 -48.30 16.35
N LEU A 6 7.29 -47.61 15.78
CA LEU A 6 7.41 -46.33 15.08
C LEU A 6 7.18 -45.19 16.09
N LEU A 7 8.09 -44.24 16.20
CA LEU A 7 7.90 -42.89 16.76
C LEU A 7 8.91 -41.96 16.04
N ALA A 8 8.53 -41.32 14.94
CA ALA A 8 7.89 -39.99 14.86
C ALA A 8 8.83 -38.82 15.19
N SER A 9 9.32 -38.12 14.15
CA SER A 9 9.53 -36.67 14.18
C SER A 9 9.71 -36.15 12.75
N ALA A 10 8.59 -35.99 12.06
CA ALA A 10 8.48 -35.04 10.96
C ALA A 10 8.49 -33.62 11.56
N ALA A 11 9.67 -33.04 11.77
CA ALA A 11 9.79 -31.61 11.99
C ALA A 11 9.86 -30.94 10.61
N GLY A 12 8.70 -30.85 9.98
CA GLY A 12 8.49 -30.04 8.79
C GLY A 12 8.82 -28.58 9.10
N ILE A 13 9.73 -28.05 8.29
CA ILE A 13 9.85 -26.67 7.83
C ILE A 13 8.73 -25.76 8.35
N TYR A 14 9.04 -24.93 9.34
CA TYR A 14 8.34 -23.67 9.59
C TYR A 14 9.37 -22.56 9.76
N LEU A 15 10.13 -22.29 8.69
CA LEU A 15 10.70 -20.97 8.46
C LEU A 15 9.55 -20.06 8.00
N ILE A 16 8.69 -19.68 8.94
CA ILE A 16 7.71 -18.62 8.67
C ILE A 16 8.52 -17.35 8.49
N SER A 17 8.54 -16.90 7.25
CA SER A 17 9.15 -15.67 6.75
C SER A 17 8.85 -14.47 7.66
N LEU A 18 9.79 -14.14 8.53
CA LEU A 18 9.85 -12.85 9.23
C LEU A 18 10.23 -11.68 8.28
N SER A 19 10.54 -11.98 7.02
CA SER A 19 10.94 -11.00 6.01
C SER A 19 9.81 -10.06 5.58
N ALA A 20 8.53 -10.44 5.74
CA ALA A 20 7.41 -9.58 5.31
C ALA A 20 7.20 -8.36 6.22
N VAL A 21 7.58 -8.45 7.51
CA VAL A 21 7.36 -7.36 8.49
C VAL A 21 8.56 -6.42 8.58
N ALA A 22 9.75 -6.88 8.19
CA ALA A 22 10.98 -6.07 8.21
C ALA A 22 11.01 -4.98 7.12
N GLU A 23 10.25 -5.14 6.04
CA GLU A 23 10.24 -4.18 4.92
C GLU A 23 9.57 -2.84 5.28
N GLN A 24 8.72 -2.82 6.30
CA GLN A 24 7.93 -1.63 6.67
C GLN A 24 8.71 -0.62 7.52
N LYS A 25 9.89 -0.98 8.06
CA LYS A 25 10.75 -0.09 8.86
C LYS A 25 11.98 0.42 8.09
N ARG A 26 11.96 0.39 6.77
CA ARG A 26 12.92 1.16 5.96
C ARG A 26 12.42 2.61 5.91
N GLN A 27 13.16 3.53 6.53
CA GLN A 27 13.08 4.94 6.17
C GLN A 27 13.17 5.01 4.64
N SER A 28 12.06 5.39 4.00
CA SER A 28 12.04 5.51 2.55
C SER A 28 13.15 6.46 2.14
N THR A 29 13.97 6.07 1.17
CA THR A 29 15.05 6.93 0.64
C THR A 29 14.51 8.06 -0.23
N TYR A 30 13.18 8.12 -0.40
CA TYR A 30 12.45 9.09 -1.20
C TYR A 30 11.15 9.49 -0.50
N ASP A 31 10.60 10.65 -0.88
CA ASP A 31 9.28 11.09 -0.42
C ASP A 31 8.18 10.23 -1.04
N ASP A 32 7.53 9.41 -0.22
CA ASP A 32 6.51 8.44 -0.59
C ASP A 32 5.07 8.96 -0.39
N ARG A 33 4.90 10.16 0.19
CA ARG A 33 3.59 10.80 0.40
C ARG A 33 2.77 10.93 -0.88
N PRO A 34 3.34 11.27 -2.06
CA PRO A 34 2.57 11.28 -3.30
C PRO A 34 1.92 9.92 -3.61
N MET A 35 2.60 8.80 -3.35
CA MET A 35 2.02 7.48 -3.60
C MET A 35 0.87 7.16 -2.64
N ALA A 36 1.06 7.44 -1.34
CA ALA A 36 0.00 7.26 -0.35
C ALA A 36 -1.25 8.09 -0.70
N CYS A 37 -1.05 9.36 -1.09
CA CYS A 37 -2.14 10.23 -1.49
C CYS A 37 -2.74 9.88 -2.85
N ALA A 38 -1.96 9.33 -3.79
CA ALA A 38 -2.47 8.79 -5.04
C ALA A 38 -3.49 7.68 -4.75
N VAL A 39 -3.15 6.72 -3.88
CA VAL A 39 -4.06 5.65 -3.47
C VAL A 39 -5.34 6.20 -2.84
N PHE A 40 -5.23 7.18 -1.95
CA PHE A 40 -6.39 7.84 -1.36
C PHE A 40 -7.32 8.45 -2.43
N TYR A 41 -6.78 9.22 -3.38
CA TYR A 41 -7.60 9.80 -4.45
C TYR A 41 -8.17 8.75 -5.40
N ARG A 42 -7.47 7.64 -5.64
CA ARG A 42 -8.03 6.51 -6.39
C ARG A 42 -9.23 5.90 -5.69
N ALA A 43 -9.18 5.76 -4.36
CA ALA A 43 -10.30 5.26 -3.58
C ALA A 43 -11.52 6.20 -3.66
N LEU A 44 -11.31 7.52 -3.57
CA LEU A 44 -12.37 8.50 -3.78
C LEU A 44 -12.94 8.45 -5.20
N ALA A 45 -12.08 8.37 -6.21
CA ALA A 45 -12.52 8.26 -7.60
C ALA A 45 -13.43 7.04 -7.80
N LYS A 46 -13.06 5.89 -7.20
CA LYS A 46 -13.89 4.69 -7.22
C LYS A 46 -15.22 4.90 -6.49
N ALA A 47 -15.21 5.47 -5.29
CA ALA A 47 -16.43 5.70 -4.53
C ALA A 47 -17.43 6.59 -5.28
N TYR A 48 -16.97 7.69 -5.89
CA TYR A 48 -17.85 8.58 -6.68
C TYR A 48 -18.29 7.95 -8.00
N LYS A 49 -17.47 7.09 -8.60
CA LYS A 49 -17.89 6.28 -9.75
C LYS A 49 -19.04 5.35 -9.37
N ASP A 50 -18.93 4.68 -8.23
CA ASP A 50 -19.94 3.74 -7.74
C ASP A 50 -21.27 4.46 -7.39
N THR A 51 -21.25 5.77 -7.11
CA THR A 51 -22.46 6.60 -6.91
C THR A 51 -22.98 7.28 -8.19
N GLY A 52 -22.32 7.09 -9.34
CA GLY A 52 -22.70 7.69 -10.62
C GLY A 52 -22.26 9.15 -10.83
N ASP A 53 -21.40 9.69 -9.96
CA ASP A 53 -20.83 11.04 -10.13
C ASP A 53 -19.51 10.96 -10.89
N GLU A 54 -19.62 10.85 -12.21
CA GLU A 54 -18.47 10.69 -13.12
C GLU A 54 -17.55 11.91 -13.09
N ALA A 55 -18.09 13.12 -12.98
CA ALA A 55 -17.30 14.35 -12.97
C ALA A 55 -16.38 14.45 -11.75
N ILE A 56 -16.88 14.09 -10.57
CA ILE A 56 -16.05 14.02 -9.36
C ILE A 56 -15.08 12.83 -9.44
N SER A 57 -15.53 11.68 -9.95
CA SER A 57 -14.67 10.52 -10.17
C SER A 57 -13.46 10.86 -11.03
N ASP A 58 -13.67 11.49 -12.18
CA ASP A 58 -12.63 11.88 -13.12
C ASP A 58 -11.65 12.89 -12.52
N ARG A 59 -12.16 13.86 -11.76
CA ARG A 59 -11.32 14.82 -11.03
C ARG A 59 -10.37 14.12 -10.07
N TYR A 60 -10.86 13.17 -9.27
CA TYR A 60 -10.01 12.42 -8.35
C TYR A 60 -9.09 11.43 -9.08
N MET A 61 -9.52 10.85 -10.18
CA MET A 61 -8.67 10.01 -11.02
C MET A 61 -7.51 10.80 -11.64
N ALA A 62 -7.74 12.06 -12.05
CA ALA A 62 -6.69 12.95 -12.52
C ALA A 62 -5.65 13.21 -11.42
N LYS A 63 -6.10 13.48 -10.18
CA LYS A 63 -5.19 13.62 -9.02
C LYS A 63 -4.38 12.37 -8.75
N PHE A 64 -5.01 11.20 -8.77
CA PHE A 64 -4.31 9.92 -8.66
C PHE A 64 -3.18 9.81 -9.69
N LYS A 65 -3.44 10.09 -10.97
CA LYS A 65 -2.44 9.99 -12.04
C LYS A 65 -1.25 10.93 -11.78
N THR A 66 -1.52 12.19 -11.45
CA THR A 66 -0.47 13.19 -11.16
C THR A 66 0.42 12.75 -10.01
N LEU A 67 -0.18 12.33 -8.89
CA LEU A 67 0.58 11.96 -7.69
C LEU A 67 1.30 10.62 -7.85
N TYR A 68 0.73 9.69 -8.61
CA TYR A 68 1.40 8.43 -8.94
C TYR A 68 2.66 8.70 -9.78
N GLU A 69 2.58 9.51 -10.83
CA GLU A 69 3.75 9.86 -11.64
C GLU A 69 4.79 10.64 -10.83
N GLN A 70 4.36 11.53 -9.93
CA GLN A 70 5.28 12.20 -9.01
C GLN A 70 5.99 11.20 -8.08
N GLY A 71 5.26 10.25 -7.51
CA GLY A 71 5.85 9.18 -6.70
C GLY A 71 6.84 8.34 -7.51
N VAL A 72 6.48 7.98 -8.75
CA VAL A 72 7.38 7.26 -9.67
C VAL A 72 8.67 8.06 -9.89
N ALA A 73 8.57 9.36 -10.14
CA ALA A 73 9.73 10.23 -10.32
C ALA A 73 10.61 10.25 -9.06
N ASN A 74 10.02 10.31 -7.86
CA ASN A 74 10.76 10.27 -6.59
C ASN A 74 11.53 8.95 -6.41
N VAL A 75 10.92 7.81 -6.74
CA VAL A 75 11.59 6.50 -6.70
C VAL A 75 12.75 6.44 -7.69
N LEU A 76 12.54 6.91 -8.92
CA LEU A 76 13.58 6.92 -9.94
C LEU A 76 14.74 7.83 -9.54
N ALA A 77 14.46 9.00 -8.96
CA ALA A 77 15.48 9.94 -8.48
C ALA A 77 16.34 9.34 -7.34
N ALA A 78 15.77 8.45 -6.53
CA ALA A 78 16.48 7.72 -5.49
C ALA A 78 17.19 6.44 -6.00
N GLY A 79 17.28 6.25 -7.33
CA GLY A 79 17.94 5.10 -7.95
C GLY A 79 17.08 3.83 -8.00
N GLY A 80 15.78 3.93 -7.71
CA GLY A 80 14.82 2.84 -7.82
C GLY A 80 14.28 2.65 -9.24
N THR A 81 13.25 1.81 -9.36
CA THR A 81 12.62 1.44 -10.65
C THR A 81 11.12 1.73 -10.63
N ARG A 82 10.52 1.82 -11.83
CA ARG A 82 9.05 1.90 -11.97
C ARG A 82 8.32 0.72 -11.33
N GLU A 83 8.90 -0.47 -11.36
CA GLU A 83 8.31 -1.65 -10.72
C GLU A 83 8.32 -1.53 -9.19
N GLN A 84 9.40 -0.97 -8.61
CA GLN A 84 9.43 -0.67 -7.17
C GLN A 84 8.38 0.39 -6.81
N ALA A 85 8.21 1.44 -7.62
CA ALA A 85 7.16 2.43 -7.41
C ALA A 85 5.75 1.82 -7.48
N ARG A 86 5.52 0.90 -8.42
CA ARG A 86 4.26 0.15 -8.54
C ARG A 86 3.99 -0.69 -7.30
N LYS A 87 4.99 -1.44 -6.82
CA LYS A 87 4.90 -2.26 -5.60
C LYS A 87 4.65 -1.40 -4.36
N ALA A 88 5.36 -0.28 -4.22
CA ALA A 88 5.16 0.65 -3.11
C ALA A 88 3.73 1.21 -3.11
N THR A 89 3.22 1.63 -4.28
CA THR A 89 1.84 2.10 -4.42
C THR A 89 0.83 1.01 -4.05
N GLN A 90 1.06 -0.25 -4.45
CA GLN A 90 0.20 -1.37 -4.07
C GLN A 90 0.25 -1.67 -2.57
N ASN A 91 1.42 -1.55 -1.95
CA ASN A 91 1.56 -1.69 -0.49
C ASN A 91 0.77 -0.61 0.24
N PHE A 92 0.81 0.65 -0.22
CA PHE A 92 -0.04 1.70 0.34
C PHE A 92 -1.53 1.40 0.18
N ALA A 93 -1.97 0.81 -0.95
CA ALA A 93 -3.36 0.37 -1.11
C ALA A 93 -3.78 -0.62 -0.02
N ASN A 94 -2.95 -1.62 0.26
CA ASN A 94 -3.23 -2.61 1.30
C ASN A 94 -3.25 -1.97 2.70
N ILE A 95 -2.27 -1.10 3.00
CA ILE A 95 -2.17 -0.41 4.30
C ILE A 95 -3.36 0.53 4.52
N ILE A 96 -3.80 1.25 3.49
CA ILE A 96 -4.93 2.19 3.59
C ILE A 96 -6.24 1.44 3.80
N ASP A 97 -6.42 0.30 3.13
CA ASP A 97 -7.58 -0.58 3.34
C ASP A 97 -7.61 -1.14 4.78
N GLU A 98 -6.46 -1.58 5.29
CA GLU A 98 -6.32 -2.01 6.69
C GLU A 98 -6.62 -0.86 7.66
N MET A 99 -6.09 0.35 7.40
CA MET A 99 -6.34 1.52 8.25
C MET A 99 -7.82 1.90 8.29
N ALA A 100 -8.52 1.86 7.14
CA ALA A 100 -9.93 2.17 7.07
C ALA A 100 -10.78 1.23 7.94
N THR A 101 -10.33 -0.02 8.12
CA THR A 101 -11.05 -1.05 8.88
C THR A 101 -10.64 -1.09 10.36
N SER A 102 -9.35 -0.98 10.65
CA SER A 102 -8.79 -1.29 11.98
C SER A 102 -8.21 -0.08 12.73
N LYS A 103 -7.91 1.03 12.03
CA LYS A 103 -7.22 2.22 12.58
C LYS A 103 -7.82 3.52 12.02
N PRO A 104 -9.10 3.82 12.33
CA PRO A 104 -9.82 4.94 11.72
C PRO A 104 -9.18 6.31 11.99
N GLU A 105 -8.48 6.48 13.12
CA GLU A 105 -7.71 7.70 13.42
C GLU A 105 -6.50 7.88 12.49
N ALA A 106 -5.80 6.79 12.14
CA ALA A 106 -4.70 6.83 11.17
C ALA A 106 -5.22 7.16 9.77
N ALA A 107 -6.36 6.56 9.38
CA ALA A 107 -7.04 6.89 8.14
C ALA A 107 -7.44 8.38 8.07
N ARG A 108 -8.01 8.93 9.16
CA ARG A 108 -8.34 10.37 9.25
C ARG A 108 -7.11 11.27 9.12
N SER A 109 -6.00 10.90 9.77
CA SER A 109 -4.74 11.64 9.69
C SER A 109 -4.21 11.70 8.25
N LEU A 110 -4.22 10.55 7.55
CA LEU A 110 -3.87 10.47 6.13
C LEU A 110 -4.77 11.37 5.27
N VAL A 111 -6.08 11.34 5.50
CA VAL A 111 -7.03 12.20 4.76
C VAL A 111 -6.71 13.68 4.94
N VAL A 112 -6.47 14.12 6.18
CA VAL A 112 -6.13 15.51 6.48
C VAL A 112 -4.82 15.91 5.80
N MET A 113 -3.79 15.07 5.91
CA MET A 113 -2.50 15.31 5.26
C MET A 113 -2.66 15.44 3.74
N CYS A 114 -3.32 14.48 3.09
CA CYS A 114 -3.45 14.49 1.63
C CYS A 114 -4.25 15.70 1.13
N LYS A 115 -5.33 16.08 1.82
CA LYS A 115 -6.09 17.29 1.46
C LYS A 115 -5.32 18.58 1.67
N ARG A 116 -4.42 18.63 2.66
CA ARG A 116 -3.59 19.81 2.95
C ARG A 116 -2.45 19.96 1.94
N GLU A 117 -1.77 18.87 1.64
CA GLU A 117 -0.55 18.87 0.83
C GLU A 117 -0.85 18.75 -0.68
N TYR A 118 -1.99 18.17 -1.04
CA TYR A 118 -2.39 17.93 -2.43
C TYR A 118 -3.86 18.35 -2.68
N PRO A 119 -4.21 19.63 -2.47
CA PRO A 119 -5.58 20.15 -2.47
C PRO A 119 -6.32 19.99 -3.79
#